data_AF-A0A1V4HU63-F1
#
_entry.id   AF-A0A1V4HU63-F1
#
_cell.length_a   1.000
_cell.length_b   1.000
_cell.length_c   1.000
_cell.angle_alpha   90.00
_cell.angle_beta   90.00
_cell.angle_gamma   90.00
#
_symmetry.space_group_name_H-M   'P 1'
#
loop_
_entity.id
_entity.type
_entity.pdbx_description
1 polymer ?
#
loop_
_entity_poly.entity_id
_entity_poly.type
_entity_poly.pdbx_seq_one_letter_code
_entity_poly.pdbx_strand_id
1 'polypeptide(L)'
;MSEMLNKYCAKIFGKTGVIIEIGVVKKVTNRTVHVDWGKKTWIYQNKDFKWVPLSKEDFEQRYKKPKFSDGALLRAAELELKITYN
;
A
#
# COMPACT_ATOMS: atom_id res chain seq x y z
N MET A 1 3.79 -11.17 14.15
CA MET A 1 4.62 -10.04 13.65
C MET A 1 5.18 -10.24 12.23
N SER A 2 5.32 -11.47 11.72
CA SER A 2 5.69 -11.73 10.30
C SER A 2 4.54 -11.60 9.30
N GLU A 3 3.30 -11.51 9.77
CA GLU A 3 2.10 -11.52 8.93
C GLU A 3 1.91 -10.26 8.10
N MET A 4 2.72 -9.21 8.29
CA MET A 4 2.68 -7.99 7.50
C MET A 4 3.66 -8.01 6.31
N LEU A 5 4.58 -8.97 6.28
CA LEU A 5 5.57 -9.08 5.21
C LEU A 5 4.90 -9.35 3.87
N ASN A 6 5.34 -8.69 2.80
CA ASN A 6 4.79 -8.77 1.45
C ASN A 6 3.32 -8.33 1.30
N LYS A 7 2.75 -7.68 2.32
CA LYS A 7 1.44 -7.04 2.22
C LYS A 7 1.54 -5.63 1.65
N TYR A 8 0.42 -5.17 1.12
CA TYR A 8 0.26 -3.89 0.44
C TYR A 8 -0.38 -2.88 1.38
N CYS A 9 0.07 -1.64 1.29
CA CYS A 9 -0.41 -0.50 2.06
C CYS A 9 -0.77 0.62 1.07
N ALA A 10 -1.86 1.33 1.29
CA ALA A 10 -2.23 2.49 0.48
C ALA A 10 -2.05 3.77 1.28
N LYS A 11 -1.42 4.77 0.68
CA LYS A 11 -1.45 6.13 1.21
C LYS A 11 -2.61 6.87 0.57
N ILE A 12 -3.51 7.31 1.43
CA ILE A 12 -4.75 7.97 1.04
C ILE A 12 -4.59 9.47 1.30
N PHE A 13 -5.01 10.29 0.34
CA PHE A 13 -4.99 11.74 0.42
C PHE A 13 -6.40 12.31 0.49
N GLY A 14 -6.63 13.19 1.47
CA GLY A 14 -7.89 13.91 1.67
C GLY A 14 -9.05 13.06 2.22
N LYS A 15 -10.17 13.74 2.52
CA LYS A 15 -11.41 13.11 3.00
C LYS A 15 -12.09 12.23 1.93
N THR A 16 -11.78 12.46 0.66
CA THR A 16 -12.36 11.75 -0.50
C THR A 16 -11.82 10.33 -0.65
N GLY A 17 -10.74 9.97 0.04
CA GLY A 17 -10.27 8.58 0.05
C GLY A 17 -9.46 8.19 -1.18
N VAL A 18 -8.80 9.14 -1.85
CA VAL A 18 -8.00 8.90 -3.06
C VAL A 18 -6.63 8.36 -2.68
N ILE A 19 -6.26 7.19 -3.21
CA ILE A 19 -4.94 6.57 -3.14
C ILE A 19 -3.98 7.33 -4.04
N ILE A 20 -2.93 7.87 -3.42
CA ILE A 20 -1.86 8.60 -4.09
C ILE A 20 -0.59 7.75 -4.26
N GLU A 21 -0.33 6.83 -3.33
CA GLU A 21 0.86 5.98 -3.33
C GLU A 21 0.49 4.58 -2.83
N ILE A 22 1.15 3.56 -3.40
CA ILE A 22 1.00 2.16 -3.00
C ILE A 22 2.36 1.69 -2.47
N GLY A 23 2.34 1.21 -1.24
CA GLY A 23 3.50 0.72 -0.51
C GLY A 23 3.46 -0.79 -0.37
N VAL A 24 4.62 -1.44 -0.43
CA VAL A 24 4.77 -2.88 -0.16
C VAL A 24 5.67 -3.06 1.04
N VAL A 25 5.21 -3.80 2.04
CA VAL A 25 6.01 -4.10 3.22
C VAL A 25 7.11 -5.10 2.82
N LYS A 26 8.35 -4.64 2.74
CA LYS A 26 9.49 -5.48 2.35
C LYS A 26 10.19 -6.13 3.53
N LYS A 27 10.16 -5.47 4.69
CA LYS A 27 10.82 -5.98 5.91
C LYS A 27 10.08 -5.50 7.14
N VAL A 28 9.88 -6.42 8.08
CA VAL A 28 9.33 -6.13 9.40
C VAL A 28 10.35 -6.58 10.42
N THR A 29 10.71 -5.69 11.33
CA THR A 29 11.54 -6.00 12.49
C THR A 29 10.75 -5.73 13.77
N ASN A 30 11.29 -6.11 14.91
CA ASN A 30 10.61 -5.93 16.20
C ASN A 30 10.21 -4.46 16.48
N ARG A 31 10.99 -3.50 15.95
CA ARG A 31 10.78 -2.06 16.20
C ARG A 31 10.39 -1.26 14.97
N THR A 32 10.64 -1.77 13.76
CA THR A 32 10.46 -1.00 12.51
C THR A 32 9.78 -1.78 11.41
N VAL A 33 9.04 -1.07 10.56
CA VAL A 33 8.40 -1.58 9.35
C VAL A 33 8.98 -0.82 8.16
N HIS A 34 9.56 -1.55 7.21
CA HIS A 34 10.13 -1.00 5.98
C HIS A 34 9.11 -1.18 4.87
N VAL A 35 8.63 -0.08 4.34
CA VAL A 35 7.64 -0.06 3.25
C VAL A 35 8.25 0.58 2.03
N ASP A 36 8.24 -0.17 0.95
CA ASP A 36 8.65 0.30 -0.36
C ASP A 36 7.48 0.98 -1.08
N TRP A 37 7.56 2.30 -1.25
CA TRP A 37 6.56 3.10 -1.96
C TRP A 37 6.88 3.26 -3.46
N GLY A 38 7.74 2.42 -4.01
CA GLY A 38 8.18 2.45 -5.42
C GLY A 38 9.25 3.50 -5.73
N LYS A 39 9.10 4.73 -5.24
CA LYS A 39 10.13 5.78 -5.40
C LYS A 39 11.20 5.73 -4.32
N LYS A 40 10.82 5.29 -3.12
CA LYS A 40 11.70 5.23 -1.95
C LYS A 40 11.17 4.22 -0.94
N THR A 41 12.07 3.50 -0.29
CA THR A 41 11.72 2.71 0.88
C THR A 41 11.75 3.59 2.13
N TRP A 42 10.63 3.64 2.84
CA TRP A 42 10.47 4.37 4.09
C TRP A 42 10.49 3.41 5.27
N ILE A 43 11.09 3.85 6.37
CA ILE A 43 11.21 3.07 7.59
C ILE A 43 10.34 3.75 8.64
N TYR A 44 9.33 3.03 9.11
CA TYR A 44 8.42 3.48 10.15
C TYR A 44 8.70 2.75 11.45
N GLN A 45 8.49 3.40 12.59
CA GLN A 45 8.45 2.70 13.86
C GLN A 45 7.12 1.94 13.97
N ASN A 46 7.13 0.76 14.58
CA ASN A 46 5.96 -0.10 14.67
C ASN A 46 4.77 0.62 15.35
N LYS A 47 5.04 1.41 16.39
CA LYS A 47 4.04 2.23 17.10
C LYS A 47 3.42 3.35 16.24
N ASP A 48 4.15 3.83 15.23
CA ASP A 48 3.73 4.95 14.36
C ASP A 48 3.18 4.44 13.02
N PHE A 49 3.18 3.13 12.80
CA PHE A 49 2.71 2.52 11.57
C PHE A 49 1.18 2.47 11.55
N LYS A 50 0.56 3.46 10.90
CA LYS A 50 -0.89 3.64 10.84
C LYS A 50 -1.57 2.99 9.64
N TRP A 51 -0.80 2.40 8.72
CA TRP A 51 -1.35 1.77 7.53
C TRP A 51 -1.80 0.34 7.82
N VAL A 52 -2.91 -0.05 7.19
CA VAL A 52 -3.40 -1.42 7.27
C VAL A 52 -2.74 -2.23 6.16
N PRO A 53 -1.88 -3.21 6.50
CA PRO A 53 -1.28 -4.10 5.51
C PRO A 53 -2.33 -5.11 5.05
N LEU A 54 -2.61 -5.10 3.75
CA LEU A 54 -3.61 -5.94 3.11
C LEU A 54 -2.95 -6.92 2.16
N SER A 55 -3.53 -8.10 2.00
CA SER A 55 -3.14 -9.04 0.94
C SER A 55 -3.47 -8.45 -0.43
N LYS A 56 -2.90 -9.02 -1.49
CA LYS A 56 -3.18 -8.61 -2.87
C LYS A 56 -4.70 -8.60 -3.14
N GLU A 57 -5.35 -9.71 -2.82
CA GLU A 57 -6.79 -9.92 -3.05
C GLU A 57 -7.64 -8.92 -2.25
N ASP A 58 -7.36 -8.75 -0.96
CA ASP A 58 -8.04 -7.77 -0.11
C ASP A 58 -7.85 -6.34 -0.64
N PHE A 59 -6.67 -6.01 -1.16
CA PHE A 59 -6.37 -4.69 -1.68
C PHE A 59 -7.18 -4.40 -2.95
N GLU A 60 -7.25 -5.38 -3.87
CA GLU A 60 -8.03 -5.31 -5.12
C GLU A 60 -9.55 -5.26 -4.85
N GLN A 61 -10.02 -5.96 -3.81
CA GLN A 61 -11.43 -5.90 -3.41
C GLN A 61 -11.79 -4.59 -2.73
N ARG A 62 -10.93 -4.13 -1.80
CA ARG A 62 -11.18 -2.94 -0.96
C ARG A 62 -11.06 -1.65 -1.73
N TYR A 63 -10.15 -1.58 -2.70
CA TYR A 63 -9.86 -0.35 -3.44
C TYR A 63 -10.21 -0.49 -4.92
N LYS A 64 -11.07 0.43 -5.39
CA LYS A 64 -11.55 0.48 -6.77
C LYS A 64 -10.81 1.55 -7.56
N LYS A 65 -10.71 1.35 -8.89
CA LYS A 65 -9.98 2.24 -9.80
C LYS A 65 -10.23 3.75 -9.66
N PRO A 66 -11.48 4.25 -9.49
CA PRO A 66 -11.72 5.70 -9.36
C PRO A 66 -11.06 6.33 -8.13
N LYS A 67 -10.63 5.53 -7.15
CA LYS A 67 -9.90 6.01 -5.99
C LYS A 67 -8.40 6.10 -6.22
N PHE A 68 -7.85 5.71 -7.37
CA PHE A 68 -6.40 5.76 -7.59
C PHE A 68 -6.02 6.96 -8.44
N SER A 69 -4.99 7.69 -8.02
CA SER A 69 -4.33 8.70 -8.85
C SER A 69 -3.52 8.02 -9.96
N ASP A 70 -3.21 8.71 -11.06
CA ASP A 70 -2.42 8.17 -12.17
C ASP A 70 -1.09 7.54 -11.72
N GLY A 71 -0.36 8.20 -10.82
CA GLY A 71 0.87 7.66 -10.25
C GLY A 71 0.67 6.36 -9.46
N ALA A 72 -0.46 6.24 -8.76
CA ALA A 72 -0.81 5.03 -8.03
C ALA A 72 -1.27 3.90 -8.97
N LEU A 73 -1.94 4.23 -10.08
CA LEU A 73 -2.33 3.27 -11.12
C LEU A 73 -1.12 2.65 -11.81
N LEU A 74 -0.13 3.48 -12.16
CA LEU A 74 1.14 3.00 -12.71
C LEU A 74 1.82 2.04 -11.73
N ARG A 75 1.91 2.43 -10.45
CA ARG A 75 2.48 1.56 -9.42
C ARG A 75 1.69 0.27 -9.23
N ALA A 76 0.36 0.34 -9.29
CA ALA A 76 -0.49 -0.84 -9.19
C ALA A 76 -0.21 -1.82 -10.34
N ALA A 77 -0.02 -1.30 -11.56
CA ALA A 77 0.33 -2.11 -12.72
C ALA A 77 1.72 -2.75 -12.59
N GLU A 78 2.72 -2.01 -12.07
CA GLU A 78 4.06 -2.57 -11.78
C GLU A 78 4.01 -3.68 -10.72
N LEU A 79 3.08 -3.60 -9.78
CA LEU A 79 2.85 -4.59 -8.72
C LEU A 79 1.88 -5.70 -9.15
N GLU A 80 1.50 -5.73 -10.43
CA GLU A 80 0.55 -6.68 -11.03
C GLU A 80 -0.81 -6.73 -10.30
N LEU A 81 -1.23 -5.63 -9.67
CA LEU A 81 -2.52 -5.48 -9.00
C LEU A 81 -3.63 -5.25 -10.04
N LYS A 82 -4.64 -6.10 -10.05
CA LYS A 82 -5.82 -6.04 -10.92
C LYS A 82 -6.86 -5.09 -10.35
N ILE A 83 -6.68 -3.80 -10.62
CA ILE A 83 -7.64 -2.78 -10.23
C ILE A 83 -8.72 -2.65 -11.31
N THR A 84 -9.93 -3.14 -11.04
CA THR A 84 -11.07 -3.10 -11.98
C THR A 84 -11.88 -1.80 -11.88
N TYR A 85 -12.44 -1.36 -13.02
CA TYR A 85 -13.57 -0.43 -13.03
C TYR A 85 -14.83 -1.22 -12.67
N ASN A 86 -15.69 -0.62 -11.84
CA ASN A 86 -17.08 -1.05 -11.78
C ASN A 86 -17.93 -0.06 -12.56
#